data_AF-A0A7C5QNU3-F1
#
_entry.id   AF-A0A7C5QNU3-F1
#
_cell.length_a   1.000
_cell.length_b   1.000
_cell.length_c   1.000
_cell.angle_alpha   90.00
_cell.angle_beta   90.00
_cell.angle_gamma   90.00
#
_symmetry.space_group_name_H-M   'P 1'
#
loop_
_entity.id
_entity.type
_entity.pdbx_description
1 polymer ?
#
loop_
_entity_poly.entity_id
_entity_poly.type
_entity_poly.pdbx_seq_one_letter_code
_entity_poly.pdbx_strand_id
1 'polypeptide(L)'
;PVGVLYLDGEMPATVMQERLSAIIASEDKEPTAPFILVTPDLQPEGMPRIDTADGQDAIEEVLTQEIKLIVVDNISTLCQAEENKADAWTPVQAWVLKQRAKGRSVLLIHHAGKSGTQRGTSRREDVLDTVIALKRPANYQPDQGAVFEVYFEKARGLYGEDVKPIEARLTTDEYGRLSWTTKPVDESVFERVVSLLNEEMAQKDIAAELGIHKSTVSRHAKKAREMGLVQKDGDR
;
A
#
# COMPACT_ATOMS: atom_id res chain seq x y z
N PRO A 1 21.50 -0.19 -1.04
CA PRO A 1 20.42 -0.84 -0.24
C PRO A 1 20.67 -0.61 1.25
N VAL A 2 19.63 -0.58 2.08
CA VAL A 2 19.76 -0.41 3.54
C VAL A 2 19.14 -1.61 4.24
N GLY A 3 19.53 -1.87 5.49
CA GLY A 3 18.94 -2.94 6.27
C GLY A 3 17.48 -2.65 6.64
N VAL A 4 16.68 -3.70 6.72
CA VAL A 4 15.24 -3.64 7.02
C VAL A 4 14.91 -4.59 8.16
N LEU A 5 14.19 -4.09 9.16
CA LEU A 5 13.47 -4.92 10.13
C LEU A 5 11.99 -4.96 9.72
N TYR A 6 11.45 -6.15 9.53
CA TYR A 6 10.03 -6.39 9.26
C TYR A 6 9.40 -7.08 10.47
N LEU A 7 8.48 -6.40 11.13
CA LEU A 7 7.67 -6.94 12.22
C LEU A 7 6.32 -7.36 11.63
N ASP A 8 6.15 -8.65 11.40
CA ASP A 8 4.86 -9.25 11.02
C ASP A 8 4.07 -9.61 12.28
N GLY A 9 2.79 -9.30 12.28
CA GLY A 9 1.89 -9.49 13.41
C GLY A 9 0.66 -10.32 13.10
N GLU A 10 0.51 -10.84 11.88
CA GLU A 10 -0.70 -11.57 11.47
C GLU A 10 -0.42 -12.83 10.65
N MET A 11 0.60 -12.82 9.79
CA MET A 11 0.76 -13.87 8.80
C MET A 11 1.41 -15.14 9.41
N PRO A 12 0.91 -16.34 9.10
CA PRO A 12 1.58 -17.57 9.50
C PRO A 12 3.00 -17.66 8.92
N ALA A 13 3.95 -18.17 9.69
CA ALA A 13 5.37 -18.24 9.29
C ALA A 13 5.58 -19.10 8.02
N THR A 14 4.79 -20.16 7.83
CA THR A 14 4.84 -20.98 6.61
C THR A 14 4.45 -20.18 5.38
N VAL A 15 3.40 -19.36 5.48
CA VAL A 15 2.94 -18.49 4.38
C VAL A 15 3.97 -17.40 4.11
N MET A 16 4.58 -16.82 5.14
CA MET A 16 5.68 -15.85 4.97
C MET A 16 6.88 -16.49 4.26
N GLN A 17 7.25 -17.72 4.61
CA GLN A 17 8.32 -18.46 3.96
C GLN A 17 8.03 -18.70 2.47
N GLU A 18 6.83 -19.16 2.13
CA GLU A 18 6.40 -19.36 0.74
C GLU A 18 6.49 -18.07 -0.07
N ARG A 19 5.98 -16.96 0.49
CA ARG A 19 6.00 -15.64 -0.16
C ARG A 19 7.42 -15.14 -0.39
N LEU A 20 8.28 -15.19 0.62
CA LEU A 20 9.67 -14.77 0.48
C LEU A 20 10.43 -15.65 -0.51
N SER A 21 10.19 -16.96 -0.51
CA SER A 21 10.80 -17.88 -1.47
C SER A 21 10.41 -17.53 -2.90
N ALA A 22 9.13 -17.22 -3.14
CA ALA A 22 8.66 -16.78 -4.45
C ALA A 22 9.30 -15.45 -4.90
N ILE A 23 9.44 -14.48 -3.98
CA ILE A 23 10.11 -13.20 -4.26
C ILE A 23 11.59 -13.44 -4.62
N ILE A 24 12.30 -14.24 -3.83
CA ILE A 24 13.72 -14.56 -4.06
C ILE A 24 13.91 -15.27 -5.41
N ALA A 25 13.07 -16.25 -5.74
CA ALA A 25 13.15 -16.98 -7.02
C ALA A 25 12.86 -16.08 -8.24
N SER A 26 12.20 -14.94 -8.03
CA SER A 26 11.84 -13.98 -9.06
C SER A 26 12.91 -12.91 -9.29
N GLU A 27 13.93 -12.83 -8.43
CA GLU A 27 15.00 -11.83 -8.50
C GLU A 27 16.34 -12.48 -8.86
N ASP A 28 17.09 -11.83 -9.75
CA ASP A 28 18.42 -12.31 -10.16
C ASP A 28 19.54 -11.77 -9.24
N LYS A 29 19.20 -10.95 -8.25
CA LYS A 29 20.15 -10.27 -7.36
C LYS A 29 20.03 -10.77 -5.93
N GLU A 30 21.17 -11.08 -5.34
CA GLU A 30 21.28 -11.36 -3.92
C GLU A 30 21.12 -10.10 -3.07
N PRO A 31 20.49 -10.19 -1.88
CA PRO A 31 20.37 -9.07 -0.96
C PRO A 31 21.75 -8.64 -0.45
N THR A 32 22.07 -7.35 -0.62
CA THR A 32 23.35 -6.78 -0.16
C THR A 32 23.24 -6.07 1.21
N ALA A 33 22.10 -6.18 1.87
CA ALA A 33 21.81 -5.55 3.15
C ALA A 33 20.91 -6.49 3.97
N PRO A 34 20.97 -6.45 5.31
CA PRO A 34 20.22 -7.38 6.13
C PRO A 34 18.70 -7.15 6.03
N PHE A 35 17.96 -8.24 5.88
CA PHE A 35 16.51 -8.26 6.05
C PHE A 35 16.20 -9.17 7.24
N ILE A 36 15.70 -8.60 8.33
CA ILE A 36 15.32 -9.33 9.54
C ILE A 36 13.80 -9.38 9.60
N LEU A 37 13.26 -10.59 9.64
CA LEU A 37 11.83 -10.84 9.83
C LEU A 37 11.59 -11.34 11.25
N VAL A 38 10.66 -10.69 11.96
CA VAL A 38 10.08 -11.16 13.22
C VAL A 38 8.61 -11.46 12.95
N THR A 39 8.17 -12.68 13.26
CA THR A 39 6.81 -13.19 12.98
C THR A 39 6.27 -13.92 14.21
N PRO A 40 4.94 -13.92 14.46
CA PRO A 40 4.36 -14.39 15.72
C PRO A 40 4.66 -15.85 16.03
N ASP A 41 4.66 -16.72 15.02
CA ASP A 41 4.83 -18.17 15.19
C ASP A 41 6.22 -18.55 15.73
N LEU A 42 7.21 -17.64 15.62
CA LEU A 42 8.57 -17.85 16.12
C LEU A 42 8.85 -17.15 17.45
N GLN A 43 7.86 -16.46 18.04
CA GLN A 43 8.00 -15.74 19.31
C GLN A 43 7.23 -16.46 20.42
N PRO A 44 7.88 -17.38 21.19
CA PRO A 44 7.19 -18.16 22.21
C PRO A 44 6.61 -17.30 23.35
N GLU A 45 7.19 -16.13 23.60
CA GLU A 45 6.74 -15.16 24.61
C GLU A 45 5.71 -14.15 24.06
N GLY A 46 5.31 -14.31 22.78
CA GLY A 46 4.44 -13.40 22.06
C GLY A 46 5.21 -12.31 21.30
N MET A 47 4.52 -11.64 20.38
CA MET A 47 5.13 -10.58 19.59
C MET A 47 5.49 -9.36 20.44
N PRO A 48 6.68 -8.77 20.26
CA PRO A 48 7.03 -7.52 20.92
C PRO A 48 6.11 -6.41 20.42
N ARG A 49 5.48 -5.73 21.38
CA ARG A 49 4.53 -4.67 21.11
C ARG A 49 5.21 -3.31 21.03
N ILE A 50 4.80 -2.50 20.06
CA ILE A 50 5.37 -1.16 19.86
C ILE A 50 4.82 -0.11 20.84
N ASP A 51 3.73 -0.42 21.56
CA ASP A 51 3.08 0.47 22.52
C ASP A 51 3.50 0.23 23.99
N THR A 52 4.38 -0.73 24.26
CA THR A 52 4.90 -1.03 25.60
C THR A 52 6.41 -0.79 25.67
N ALA A 53 6.94 -0.42 26.84
CA ALA A 53 8.38 -0.22 27.01
C ALA A 53 9.16 -1.52 26.75
N ASP A 54 8.76 -2.63 27.37
CA ASP A 54 9.42 -3.93 27.22
C ASP A 54 9.44 -4.41 25.76
N GLY A 55 8.34 -4.21 25.02
CA GLY A 55 8.28 -4.57 23.61
C GLY A 55 9.15 -3.67 22.73
N GLN A 56 9.25 -2.38 23.04
CA GLN A 56 10.17 -1.46 22.37
C GLN A 56 11.63 -1.80 22.65
N ASP A 57 11.97 -2.22 23.87
CA ASP A 57 13.31 -2.64 24.24
C ASP A 57 13.70 -3.94 23.54
N ALA A 58 12.80 -4.94 23.50
CA ALA A 58 12.99 -6.17 22.74
C ALA A 58 13.20 -5.91 21.23
N ILE A 59 12.47 -4.95 20.65
CA ILE A 59 12.70 -4.53 19.25
C ILE A 59 14.08 -3.90 19.09
N GLU A 60 14.51 -3.05 20.04
CA GLU A 60 15.81 -2.38 19.96
C GLU A 60 16.99 -3.36 20.06
N GLU A 61 16.84 -4.49 20.76
CA GLU A 61 17.86 -5.56 20.82
C GLU A 61 18.12 -6.19 19.44
N VAL A 62 17.12 -6.24 18.57
CA VAL A 62 17.24 -6.77 17.20
C VAL A 62 17.75 -5.70 16.23
N LEU A 63 17.64 -4.42 16.57
CA LEU A 63 18.05 -3.32 15.69
C LEU A 63 19.58 -3.18 15.60
N THR A 64 20.13 -3.42 14.41
CA THR A 64 21.54 -3.13 14.11
C THR A 64 21.74 -1.71 13.59
N GLN A 65 23.00 -1.27 13.47
CA GLN A 65 23.34 0.04 12.86
C GLN A 65 23.02 0.10 11.36
N GLU A 66 22.95 -1.06 10.69
CA GLU A 66 22.66 -1.18 9.26
C GLU A 66 21.17 -1.04 8.95
N ILE A 67 20.30 -1.30 9.93
CA ILE A 67 18.86 -1.16 9.77
C ILE A 67 18.48 0.31 9.75
N LYS A 68 17.93 0.74 8.60
CA LYS A 68 17.44 2.11 8.37
C LYS A 68 15.94 2.17 8.10
N LEU A 69 15.29 1.03 7.91
CA LEU A 69 13.83 0.94 7.77
C LEU A 69 13.27 -0.10 8.75
N ILE A 70 12.21 0.28 9.45
CA ILE A 70 11.42 -0.61 10.29
C ILE A 70 10.00 -0.64 9.72
N VAL A 71 9.52 -1.82 9.36
CA VAL A 71 8.14 -2.04 8.90
C VAL A 71 7.36 -2.69 10.03
N VAL A 72 6.24 -2.08 10.41
CA VAL A 72 5.31 -2.59 11.42
C VAL A 72 4.04 -3.03 10.70
N ASP A 73 3.89 -4.33 10.49
CA ASP A 73 2.79 -4.95 9.76
C ASP A 73 2.00 -5.91 10.66
N ASN A 74 0.91 -5.50 11.31
CA ASN A 74 0.28 -4.20 11.23
C ASN A 74 0.07 -3.63 12.63
N ILE A 75 -0.26 -2.35 12.70
CA ILE A 75 -0.45 -1.69 13.99
C ILE A 75 -1.63 -2.26 14.79
N SER A 76 -2.62 -2.88 14.15
CA SER A 76 -3.79 -3.43 14.87
C SER A 76 -3.44 -4.68 15.68
N THR A 77 -2.38 -5.41 15.32
CA THR A 77 -1.91 -6.60 16.05
C THR A 77 -0.72 -6.30 16.94
N LEU A 78 0.17 -5.38 16.52
CA LEU A 78 1.40 -5.03 17.23
C LEU A 78 1.23 -3.89 18.25
N CYS A 79 -0.01 -3.39 18.40
CA CYS A 79 -0.40 -2.38 19.37
C CYS A 79 -1.80 -2.71 19.89
N GLN A 80 -2.04 -2.61 21.20
CA GLN A 80 -3.39 -2.75 21.78
C GLN A 80 -3.93 -1.41 22.31
N ALA A 81 -3.28 -0.30 21.95
CA ALA A 81 -3.81 1.02 22.19
C ALA A 81 -5.26 1.12 21.68
N GLU A 82 -6.21 1.35 22.58
CA GLU A 82 -7.61 1.56 22.20
C GLU A 82 -7.67 2.65 21.13
N GLU A 83 -8.14 2.30 19.92
CA GLU A 83 -8.11 3.19 18.74
C GLU A 83 -8.82 4.53 18.97
N ASN A 84 -9.72 4.58 19.95
CA ASN A 84 -10.58 5.71 20.29
C ASN A 84 -10.04 6.58 21.45
N LYS A 85 -8.97 6.17 22.13
CA LYS A 85 -8.33 6.98 23.19
C LYS A 85 -7.04 7.58 22.66
N ALA A 86 -7.02 8.89 22.51
CA ALA A 86 -5.86 9.61 22.01
C ALA A 86 -4.57 9.35 22.81
N ASP A 87 -4.69 9.16 24.13
CA ASP A 87 -3.55 8.92 25.01
C ASP A 87 -2.87 7.57 24.74
N ALA A 88 -3.60 6.61 24.18
CA ALA A 88 -3.10 5.28 23.90
C ALA A 88 -2.11 5.26 22.72
N TRP A 89 -2.14 6.27 21.83
CA TRP A 89 -1.20 6.39 20.72
C TRP A 89 0.13 7.06 21.11
N THR A 90 0.16 7.79 22.23
CA THR A 90 1.34 8.55 22.68
C THR A 90 2.62 7.71 22.77
N PRO A 91 2.61 6.47 23.32
CA PRO A 91 3.82 5.65 23.38
C PRO A 91 4.35 5.27 21.99
N VAL A 92 3.45 4.92 21.05
CA VAL A 92 3.81 4.59 19.68
C VAL A 92 4.41 5.81 18.98
N GLN A 93 3.75 6.96 19.09
CA GLN A 93 4.23 8.21 18.52
C GLN A 93 5.62 8.59 19.04
N ALA A 94 5.83 8.50 20.36
CA ALA A 94 7.13 8.78 20.97
C ALA A 94 8.22 7.82 20.45
N TRP A 95 7.89 6.54 20.29
CA TRP A 95 8.82 5.55 19.75
C TRP A 95 9.17 5.81 18.28
N VAL A 96 8.19 6.10 17.42
CA VAL A 96 8.43 6.45 16.01
C VAL A 96 9.36 7.66 15.89
N LEU A 97 9.12 8.71 16.71
CA LEU A 97 9.98 9.89 16.75
C LEU A 97 11.40 9.57 17.24
N LYS A 98 11.54 8.70 18.24
CA LYS A 98 12.84 8.19 18.74
C LYS A 98 13.60 7.46 17.62
N GLN A 99 12.93 6.61 16.85
CA GLN A 99 13.58 5.90 15.73
C GLN A 99 13.98 6.87 14.60
N ARG A 100 13.14 7.86 14.29
CA ARG A 100 13.50 8.93 13.35
C ARG A 100 14.73 9.72 13.80
N ALA A 101 14.80 10.10 15.08
CA ALA A 101 15.97 10.79 15.64
C ALA A 101 17.25 9.96 15.58
N LYS A 102 17.13 8.62 15.57
CA LYS A 102 18.23 7.67 15.34
C LYS A 102 18.54 7.43 13.85
N GLY A 103 17.92 8.18 12.94
CA GLY A 103 18.14 8.08 11.49
C GLY A 103 17.47 6.86 10.84
N ARG A 104 16.38 6.36 11.42
CA ARG A 104 15.59 5.23 10.89
C ARG A 104 14.21 5.71 10.44
N SER A 105 13.76 5.23 9.29
CA SER A 105 12.38 5.39 8.83
C SER A 105 11.51 4.30 9.43
N VAL A 106 10.27 4.64 9.79
CA VAL A 106 9.27 3.67 10.26
C VAL A 106 8.08 3.69 9.32
N LEU A 107 7.72 2.54 8.77
CA LEU A 107 6.52 2.32 7.97
C LEU A 107 5.49 1.58 8.83
N LEU A 108 4.33 2.18 9.01
CA LEU A 108 3.23 1.60 9.78
C LEU A 108 2.15 1.13 8.81
N ILE A 109 1.89 -0.18 8.76
CA ILE A 109 0.77 -0.74 8.00
C ILE A 109 -0.48 -0.69 8.86
N HIS A 110 -1.58 -0.24 8.26
CA HIS A 110 -2.84 -0.04 8.94
C HIS A 110 -4.01 -0.40 8.04
N HIS A 111 -4.86 -1.29 8.54
CA HIS A 111 -6.13 -1.62 7.91
C HIS A 111 -7.10 -0.43 7.87
N ALA A 112 -7.72 -0.20 6.72
CA ALA A 112 -8.77 0.79 6.59
C ALA A 112 -10.01 0.42 7.44
N GLY A 113 -10.73 1.43 7.90
CA GLY A 113 -12.02 1.32 8.54
C GLY A 113 -13.12 0.85 7.60
N LYS A 114 -14.30 0.54 8.15
CA LYS A 114 -15.48 0.16 7.35
C LYS A 114 -15.91 1.25 6.35
N SER A 115 -15.52 2.51 6.59
CA SER A 115 -15.73 3.67 5.71
C SER A 115 -14.65 3.86 4.64
N GLY A 116 -13.62 3.00 4.58
CA GLY A 116 -12.48 3.16 3.67
C GLY A 116 -11.46 4.21 4.10
N THR A 117 -11.72 4.94 5.18
CA THR A 117 -10.78 5.86 5.84
C THR A 117 -9.98 5.12 6.91
N GLN A 118 -8.79 5.59 7.26
CA GLN A 118 -8.00 5.03 8.36
C GLN A 118 -8.84 4.88 9.66
N ARG A 119 -8.66 3.80 10.43
CA ARG A 119 -9.33 3.67 11.75
C ARG A 119 -8.64 4.52 12.82
N GLY A 120 -9.41 5.20 13.66
CA GLY A 120 -8.89 5.95 14.82
C GLY A 120 -8.81 7.46 14.61
N THR A 121 -8.15 8.14 15.55
CA THR A 121 -8.16 9.61 15.65
C THR A 121 -7.14 10.30 14.73
N SER A 122 -7.45 11.52 14.27
CA SER A 122 -6.57 12.35 13.41
C SER A 122 -5.16 12.59 13.99
N ARG A 123 -5.00 12.46 15.31
CA ARG A 123 -3.69 12.55 15.99
C ARG A 123 -2.67 11.51 15.52
N ARG A 124 -3.13 10.37 14.98
CA ARG A 124 -2.23 9.35 14.40
C ARG A 124 -1.41 9.91 13.23
N GLU A 125 -1.95 10.89 12.51
CA GLU A 125 -1.32 11.46 11.32
C GLU A 125 -0.37 12.62 11.63
N ASP A 126 -0.42 13.23 12.82
CA ASP A 126 0.32 14.48 13.12
C ASP A 126 1.82 14.34 12.89
N VAL A 127 2.38 13.19 13.29
CA VAL A 127 3.80 12.86 13.17
C VAL A 127 4.19 12.17 11.87
N LEU A 128 3.22 11.75 11.05
CA LEU A 128 3.50 11.11 9.78
C LEU A 128 3.88 12.16 8.75
N ASP A 129 5.01 11.97 8.08
CA ASP A 129 5.44 12.85 6.99
C ASP A 129 4.80 12.44 5.66
N THR A 130 4.49 11.15 5.50
CA THR A 130 3.84 10.58 4.31
C THR A 130 2.70 9.65 4.74
N VAL A 131 1.55 9.75 4.08
CA VAL A 131 0.41 8.83 4.21
C VAL A 131 0.05 8.32 2.83
N ILE A 132 0.12 6.99 2.66
CA ILE A 132 -0.18 6.29 1.42
C ILE A 132 -1.43 5.45 1.64
N ALA A 133 -2.45 5.66 0.81
CA ALA A 133 -3.67 4.88 0.80
C ALA A 133 -3.67 3.91 -0.39
N LEU A 134 -3.92 2.64 -0.11
CA LEU A 134 -4.11 1.61 -1.14
C LEU A 134 -5.62 1.40 -1.36
N LYS A 135 -6.07 1.55 -2.61
CA LYS A 135 -7.47 1.37 -3.00
C LYS A 135 -7.58 0.29 -4.06
N ARG A 136 -8.64 -0.52 -4.03
CA ARG A 136 -8.91 -1.42 -5.15
C ARG A 136 -9.35 -0.59 -6.36
N PRO A 137 -8.89 -0.92 -7.58
CA PRO A 137 -9.43 -0.29 -8.77
C PRO A 137 -10.92 -0.59 -8.91
N ALA A 138 -11.62 0.29 -9.62
CA ALA A 138 -12.98 -0.01 -10.06
C ALA A 138 -13.01 -1.34 -10.82
N ASN A 139 -14.04 -2.15 -10.56
CA ASN A 139 -14.25 -3.47 -11.17
C ASN A 139 -13.17 -4.52 -10.87
N TYR A 140 -12.41 -4.34 -9.78
CA TYR A 140 -11.52 -5.37 -9.24
C TYR A 140 -12.26 -6.70 -9.03
N GLN A 141 -11.69 -7.79 -9.54
CA GLN A 141 -12.15 -9.15 -9.26
C GLN A 141 -11.11 -9.91 -8.43
N PRO A 142 -11.51 -10.73 -7.45
CA PRO A 142 -10.58 -11.43 -6.55
C PRO A 142 -9.56 -12.34 -7.26
N ASP A 143 -9.89 -12.87 -8.42
CA ASP A 143 -9.03 -13.72 -9.25
C ASP A 143 -7.88 -12.94 -9.91
N GLN A 144 -7.93 -11.61 -9.95
CA GLN A 144 -6.88 -10.76 -10.49
C GLN A 144 -5.64 -10.66 -9.57
N GLY A 145 -5.71 -11.20 -8.35
CA GLY A 145 -4.61 -11.17 -7.39
C GLY A 145 -4.32 -9.76 -6.87
N ALA A 146 -3.05 -9.42 -6.66
CA ALA A 146 -2.67 -8.13 -6.09
C ALA A 146 -2.72 -7.01 -7.14
N VAL A 147 -3.86 -6.31 -7.18
CA VAL A 147 -4.08 -5.10 -7.98
C VAL A 147 -4.65 -4.00 -7.10
N PHE A 148 -3.98 -2.85 -7.04
CA PHE A 148 -4.43 -1.71 -6.25
C PHE A 148 -3.86 -0.40 -6.79
N GLU A 149 -4.57 0.67 -6.51
CA GLU A 149 -4.19 2.05 -6.77
C GLU A 149 -3.53 2.64 -5.51
N VAL A 150 -2.39 3.31 -5.69
CA VAL A 150 -1.58 3.93 -4.65
C VAL A 150 -1.83 5.43 -4.68
N TYR A 151 -2.37 5.98 -3.60
CA TYR A 151 -2.66 7.40 -3.46
C TYR A 151 -1.85 8.02 -2.32
N PHE A 152 -1.27 9.20 -2.54
CA PHE A 152 -0.66 9.99 -1.47
C PHE A 152 -1.69 10.93 -0.88
N GLU A 153 -2.10 10.69 0.37
CA GLU A 153 -3.03 11.56 1.12
C GLU A 153 -2.28 12.65 1.89
N LYS A 154 -1.03 12.36 2.28
CA LYS A 154 -0.10 13.31 2.86
C LYS A 154 1.28 13.04 2.29
N ALA A 155 1.98 14.08 1.87
CA ALA A 155 3.27 13.94 1.21
C ALA A 155 4.18 15.14 1.51
N ARG A 156 4.66 15.25 2.74
CA ARG A 156 5.57 16.34 3.12
C ARG A 156 6.88 16.19 2.37
N GLY A 157 7.21 17.17 1.53
CA GLY A 157 8.46 17.21 0.77
C GLY A 157 8.42 16.48 -0.59
N LEU A 158 7.28 15.90 -0.97
CA LEU A 158 7.05 15.34 -2.31
C LEU A 158 6.01 16.20 -3.04
N TYR A 159 6.19 16.40 -4.34
CA TYR A 159 5.28 17.23 -5.14
C TYR A 159 5.33 16.88 -6.63
N GLY A 160 4.34 17.38 -7.38
CA GLY A 160 4.29 17.19 -8.83
C GLY A 160 4.07 15.73 -9.23
N GLU A 161 4.94 15.22 -10.10
CA GLU A 161 4.85 13.86 -10.64
C GLU A 161 5.06 12.78 -9.56
N ASP A 162 5.86 13.08 -8.52
CA ASP A 162 6.23 12.11 -7.48
C ASP A 162 5.05 11.66 -6.60
N VAL A 163 3.96 12.44 -6.59
CA VAL A 163 2.74 12.15 -5.81
C VAL A 163 1.57 11.73 -6.69
N LYS A 164 1.79 11.55 -8.01
CA LYS A 164 0.72 11.10 -8.90
C LYS A 164 0.30 9.67 -8.54
N PRO A 165 -1.02 9.40 -8.46
CA PRO A 165 -1.49 8.05 -8.19
C PRO A 165 -1.09 7.07 -9.29
N ILE A 166 -0.67 5.88 -8.87
CA ILE A 166 -0.35 4.76 -9.76
C ILE A 166 -1.24 3.57 -9.47
N GLU A 167 -1.59 2.81 -10.50
CA GLU A 167 -2.08 1.44 -10.34
C GLU A 167 -0.87 0.51 -10.35
N ALA A 168 -0.76 -0.34 -9.33
CA ALA A 168 0.23 -1.39 -9.22
C ALA A 168 -0.44 -2.75 -9.37
N ARG A 169 0.19 -3.64 -10.14
CA ARG A 169 -0.25 -5.02 -10.36
C ARG A 169 0.92 -5.96 -10.23
N LEU A 170 0.75 -6.98 -9.39
CA LEU A 170 1.65 -8.12 -9.37
C LEU A 170 1.21 -9.14 -10.42
N THR A 171 2.13 -9.52 -11.31
CA THR A 171 1.91 -10.54 -12.33
C THR A 171 2.88 -11.68 -12.15
N THR A 172 2.48 -12.87 -12.59
CA THR A 172 3.32 -14.05 -12.63
C THR A 172 3.53 -14.44 -14.09
N ASP A 173 4.77 -14.60 -14.52
CA ASP A 173 5.09 -15.02 -15.88
C ASP A 173 4.90 -16.54 -16.08
N GLU A 174 5.15 -17.00 -17.31
CA GLU A 174 5.04 -18.43 -17.67
C GLU A 174 6.02 -19.34 -16.92
N TYR A 175 7.09 -18.78 -16.33
CA TYR A 175 8.09 -19.49 -15.53
C TYR A 175 7.80 -19.41 -14.03
N GLY A 176 6.69 -18.79 -13.62
CA GLY A 176 6.33 -18.62 -12.21
C GLY A 176 7.03 -17.44 -11.52
N ARG A 177 7.73 -16.57 -12.25
CA ARG A 177 8.40 -15.40 -11.67
C ARG A 177 7.41 -14.26 -11.48
N LEU A 178 7.47 -13.66 -10.31
CA LEU A 178 6.68 -12.50 -9.89
C LEU A 178 7.30 -11.22 -10.44
N SER A 179 6.48 -10.33 -10.99
CA SER A 179 6.91 -9.00 -11.42
C SER A 179 5.83 -7.96 -11.15
N TRP A 180 6.25 -6.78 -10.69
CA TRP A 180 5.37 -5.62 -10.53
C TRP A 180 5.31 -4.82 -11.84
N THR A 181 4.09 -4.51 -12.26
CA THR A 181 3.83 -3.51 -13.30
C THR A 181 3.13 -2.32 -12.67
N THR A 182 3.46 -1.12 -13.15
CA THR A 182 2.84 0.12 -12.67
C THR A 182 2.45 1.00 -13.84
N LYS A 183 1.35 1.73 -13.69
CA LYS A 183 0.92 2.77 -14.64
C LYS A 183 0.16 3.89 -13.93
N PRO A 184 0.11 5.11 -14.47
CA PRO A 184 -0.71 6.18 -13.90
C PRO A 184 -2.18 5.77 -13.78
N VAL A 185 -2.85 6.13 -12.69
CA VAL A 185 -4.29 5.84 -12.53
C VAL A 185 -5.12 6.50 -13.64
N ASP A 186 -4.78 7.73 -14.07
CA ASP A 186 -5.50 8.41 -15.16
C ASP A 186 -5.45 7.61 -16.48
N GLU A 187 -4.35 6.89 -16.73
CA GLU A 187 -4.19 6.02 -17.90
C GLU A 187 -5.03 4.76 -17.75
N SER A 188 -5.00 4.12 -16.57
CA SER A 188 -5.87 2.96 -16.28
C SER A 188 -7.36 3.31 -16.42
N VAL A 189 -7.77 4.46 -15.90
CA VAL A 189 -9.14 4.97 -16.00
C VAL A 189 -9.50 5.27 -17.45
N PHE A 190 -8.58 5.87 -18.22
CA PHE A 190 -8.80 6.12 -19.64
C PHE A 190 -9.06 4.82 -20.42
N GLU A 191 -8.22 3.80 -20.22
CA GLU A 191 -8.40 2.49 -20.87
C GLU A 191 -9.75 1.84 -20.52
N ARG A 192 -10.17 1.91 -19.26
CA ARG A 192 -11.48 1.41 -18.81
C ARG A 192 -12.64 2.16 -19.47
N VAL A 193 -12.56 3.49 -19.54
CA VAL A 193 -13.57 4.31 -20.21
C VAL A 193 -13.65 3.94 -21.70
N VAL A 194 -12.50 3.74 -22.36
CA VAL A 194 -12.46 3.31 -23.77
C VAL A 194 -13.13 1.94 -23.95
N SER A 195 -12.83 0.96 -23.09
CA SER A 195 -13.46 -0.37 -23.14
C SER A 195 -14.97 -0.27 -23.03
N LEU A 196 -15.48 0.40 -22.00
CA LEU A 196 -16.92 0.52 -21.74
C LEU A 196 -17.65 1.30 -22.83
N LEU A 197 -17.00 2.30 -23.44
CA LEU A 197 -17.57 3.00 -24.60
C LEU A 197 -17.67 2.09 -25.83
N ASN A 198 -16.69 1.22 -26.06
CA ASN A 198 -16.74 0.24 -27.15
C ASN A 198 -17.76 -0.89 -26.87
N GLU A 199 -18.15 -1.08 -25.62
CA GLU A 199 -19.28 -1.91 -25.20
C GLU A 199 -20.63 -1.17 -25.26
N GLU A 200 -20.67 0.00 -25.91
CA GLU A 200 -21.86 0.85 -26.09
C GLU A 200 -22.49 1.36 -24.78
N MET A 201 -21.75 1.34 -23.66
CA MET A 201 -22.23 1.87 -22.39
C MET A 201 -22.32 3.40 -22.44
N ALA A 202 -23.46 3.95 -22.00
CA ALA A 202 -23.63 5.40 -21.96
C ALA A 202 -22.69 6.03 -20.93
N GLN A 203 -22.11 7.20 -21.25
CA GLN A 203 -21.14 7.88 -20.38
C GLN A 203 -21.65 8.14 -18.94
N LYS A 204 -22.96 8.35 -18.78
CA LYS A 204 -23.59 8.52 -17.45
C LYS A 204 -23.48 7.25 -16.60
N ASP A 205 -23.58 6.09 -17.23
CA ASP A 205 -23.57 4.77 -16.60
C ASP A 205 -22.11 4.36 -16.36
N ILE A 206 -21.19 4.69 -17.27
CA ILE A 206 -19.73 4.57 -17.07
C ILE A 206 -19.27 5.33 -15.82
N ALA A 207 -19.77 6.55 -15.61
CA ALA A 207 -19.42 7.34 -14.42
C ALA A 207 -19.84 6.65 -13.12
N ALA A 208 -21.03 6.02 -13.12
CA ALA A 208 -21.53 5.27 -11.97
C ALA A 208 -20.76 3.97 -11.76
N GLU A 209 -20.53 3.21 -12.83
CA GLU A 209 -19.80 1.94 -12.85
C GLU A 209 -18.38 2.10 -12.31
N LEU A 210 -17.64 3.10 -12.82
CA LEU A 210 -16.25 3.34 -12.41
C LEU A 210 -16.13 4.16 -11.12
N GLY A 211 -17.24 4.68 -10.59
CA GLY A 211 -17.23 5.56 -9.42
C GLY A 211 -16.46 6.88 -9.63
N ILE A 212 -16.40 7.39 -10.87
CA ILE A 212 -15.65 8.61 -11.23
C ILE A 212 -16.59 9.75 -11.64
N HIS A 213 -16.08 10.99 -11.57
CA HIS A 213 -16.88 12.15 -11.91
C HIS A 213 -17.26 12.19 -13.42
N LYS A 214 -18.47 12.65 -13.74
CA LYS A 214 -18.97 12.74 -15.12
C LYS A 214 -18.06 13.57 -16.04
N SER A 215 -17.45 14.62 -15.51
CA SER A 215 -16.48 15.43 -16.29
C SER A 215 -15.22 14.64 -16.66
N THR A 216 -14.78 13.70 -15.81
CA THR A 216 -13.65 12.80 -16.10
C THR A 216 -13.98 11.88 -17.25
N VAL A 217 -15.16 11.25 -17.23
CA VAL A 217 -15.65 10.41 -18.35
C VAL A 217 -15.72 11.22 -19.64
N SER A 218 -16.32 12.41 -19.61
CA SER A 218 -16.46 13.27 -20.80
C SER A 218 -15.10 13.66 -21.40
N ARG A 219 -14.12 14.04 -20.55
CA ARG A 219 -12.74 14.33 -20.97
C ARG A 219 -12.10 13.12 -21.64
N HIS A 220 -12.19 11.94 -21.04
CA HIS A 220 -11.63 10.71 -21.60
C HIS A 220 -12.33 10.29 -22.89
N ALA A 221 -13.66 10.37 -22.96
CA ALA A 221 -14.42 10.05 -24.16
C ALA A 221 -14.06 10.97 -25.34
N LYS A 222 -13.88 12.27 -25.08
CA LYS A 222 -13.39 13.22 -26.10
C LYS A 222 -12.00 12.81 -26.60
N LYS A 223 -11.05 12.59 -25.69
CA LYS A 223 -9.69 12.13 -26.03
C LYS A 223 -9.71 10.82 -26.82
N ALA A 224 -10.54 9.86 -26.42
CA ALA A 224 -10.67 8.57 -27.10
C ALA A 224 -11.18 8.70 -28.54
N ARG A 225 -12.17 9.58 -28.78
CA ARG A 225 -12.68 9.88 -30.12
C ARG A 225 -11.64 10.60 -30.99
N GLU A 226 -10.89 11.54 -30.43
CA GLU A 226 -9.79 12.22 -31.13
C GLU A 226 -8.68 11.24 -31.54
N MET A 227 -8.41 10.24 -30.70
CA MET A 227 -7.45 9.17 -30.96
C MET A 227 -8.00 8.02 -31.83
N GLY A 228 -9.29 8.04 -32.19
CA GLY A 228 -9.93 6.98 -32.97
C GLY A 228 -10.05 5.63 -32.22
N LEU A 229 -9.99 5.64 -30.88
CA LEU A 229 -10.05 4.43 -30.04
C LEU A 229 -11.48 3.96 -29.74
N VAL A 230 -12.47 4.78 -30.10
CA VAL A 230 -13.90 4.47 -29.96
C VAL A 230 -14.54 4.71 -31.31
N GLN A 231 -15.37 3.76 -31.76
CA GLN A 231 -16.11 3.92 -33.01
C GLN A 231 -16.97 5.18 -32.92
N LYS A 232 -16.91 6.04 -33.95
CA LYS A 232 -17.86 7.16 -34.04
C LYS A 232 -19.25 6.55 -34.11
N ASP A 233 -20.15 7.00 -33.24
CA ASP A 233 -21.58 6.85 -33.45
C ASP A 233 -21.85 7.24 -34.90
N GLY A 234 -22.11 6.24 -35.74
CA GLY A 234 -22.50 6.48 -37.11
C GLY A 234 -23.78 7.29 -37.07
N ASP A 235 -23.84 8.33 -37.91
CA ASP A 235 -25.09 8.98 -38.30
C ASP A 235 -26.19 7.91 -38.46
N ARG A 236 -27.12 7.87 -37.52
CA ARG A 236 -28.42 7.22 -37.65
C ARG A 236 -29.49 8.19 -37.17
#